data_AF-A0A956L789-F1
#
_entry.id   AF-A0A956L789-F1
#
_cell.length_a   1.000
_cell.length_b   1.000
_cell.length_c   1.000
_cell.angle_alpha   90.00
_cell.angle_beta   90.00
_cell.angle_gamma   90.00
#
_symmetry.space_group_name_H-M   'P 1'
#
loop_
_entity.id
_entity.type
_entity.pdbx_description
1 polymer ?
#
loop_
_entity_poly.entity_id
_entity_poly.type
_entity_poly.pdbx_seq_one_letter_code
_entity_poly.pdbx_strand_id
1 'polypeptide(L)'
;MKTAKTHIEALQTTDGYLREAPITFAEGLTCIIGARGTCKSTIVETLRLVHDLDRARIEGLVDAPPGSTPAQGPRGLLRETLAGGSAVCSVRRTDEHGASSVLRLERSIDAERPRIYRDD
;
A
#
# COMPACT_ATOMS: atom_id res chain seq x y z
N MET A 1 -6.19 30.85 7.04
CA MET A 1 -5.75 29.91 5.99
C MET A 1 -6.12 28.51 6.42
N LYS A 2 -6.80 27.74 5.57
CA LYS A 2 -6.99 26.30 5.81
C LYS A 2 -5.74 25.59 5.28
N THR A 3 -5.14 24.72 6.08
CA THR A 3 -4.01 23.90 5.61
C THR A 3 -4.49 22.89 4.59
N ALA A 4 -3.71 22.63 3.54
CA ALA A 4 -3.96 21.55 2.61
C ALA A 4 -4.09 20.21 3.37
N LYS A 5 -5.06 19.39 2.98
CA LYS A 5 -5.35 18.08 3.58
C LYS A 5 -5.06 16.98 2.58
N THR A 6 -4.47 15.90 3.06
CA THR A 6 -4.24 14.69 2.28
C THR A 6 -4.81 13.51 3.05
N HIS A 7 -5.55 12.64 2.38
CA HIS A 7 -5.99 11.38 2.96
C HIS A 7 -5.90 10.24 1.94
N ILE A 8 -5.55 9.06 2.43
CA ILE A 8 -5.63 7.82 1.65
C ILE A 8 -7.11 7.48 1.53
N GLU A 9 -7.61 7.32 0.30
CA GLU A 9 -9.00 6.95 0.03
C GLU A 9 -9.16 5.45 -0.12
N ALA A 10 -8.26 4.82 -0.87
CA ALA A 10 -8.39 3.42 -1.23
C ALA A 10 -7.04 2.75 -1.46
N LEU A 11 -6.99 1.44 -1.21
CA LEU A 11 -5.92 0.54 -1.60
C LEU A 11 -6.52 -0.66 -2.34
N GLN A 12 -5.92 -1.01 -3.47
CA GLN A 12 -6.28 -2.20 -4.25
C GLN A 12 -5.01 -2.85 -4.79
N THR A 13 -5.06 -4.15 -5.08
CA THR A 13 -3.97 -4.86 -5.78
C THR A 13 -4.49 -5.45 -7.07
N THR A 14 -3.65 -5.53 -8.10
CA THR A 14 -4.04 -6.13 -9.39
C THR A 14 -3.95 -7.65 -9.36
N ASP A 15 -3.22 -8.22 -8.40
CA ASP A 15 -3.12 -9.66 -8.18
C ASP A 15 -2.86 -10.01 -6.70
N GLY A 16 -2.82 -11.31 -6.40
CA GLY A 16 -2.48 -11.88 -5.11
C GLY A 16 -3.56 -11.72 -4.03
N TYR A 17 -3.15 -11.75 -2.76
CA TYR A 17 -4.06 -11.98 -1.62
C TYR A 17 -5.12 -10.90 -1.43
N LEU A 18 -4.87 -9.66 -1.86
CA LEU A 18 -5.78 -8.52 -1.68
C LEU A 18 -6.56 -8.16 -2.95
N ARG A 19 -6.42 -8.92 -4.04
CA ARG A 19 -7.00 -8.60 -5.35
C ARG A 19 -8.51 -8.41 -5.30
N GLU A 20 -9.20 -9.34 -4.63
CA GLU A 20 -10.66 -9.36 -4.54
C GLU A 20 -11.17 -8.63 -3.28
N ALA A 21 -10.30 -7.88 -2.60
CA ALA A 21 -10.60 -7.17 -1.36
C ALA A 21 -10.12 -5.71 -1.43
N PRO A 22 -10.70 -4.87 -2.30
CA PRO A 22 -10.40 -3.44 -2.31
C PRO A 22 -10.76 -2.82 -0.96
N ILE A 23 -9.87 -1.98 -0.44
CA ILE A 23 -10.01 -1.36 0.88
C ILE A 23 -10.30 0.11 0.70
N THR A 24 -11.39 0.59 1.29
CA THR A 24 -11.71 2.01 1.40
C THR A 24 -11.39 2.49 2.81
N PHE A 25 -10.71 3.62 2.91
CA PHE A 25 -10.32 4.24 4.17
C PHE A 25 -11.24 5.41 4.51
N ALA A 26 -11.55 5.56 5.80
CA ALA A 26 -12.31 6.69 6.31
C ALA A 26 -11.42 7.94 6.47
N GLU A 27 -12.02 9.12 6.33
CA GLU A 27 -11.36 10.37 6.72
C GLU A 27 -11.12 10.38 8.24
N GLY A 28 -9.88 10.10 8.64
CA GLY A 28 -9.48 10.00 10.04
C GLY A 28 -8.99 8.59 10.38
N LEU A 29 -9.76 7.85 11.19
CA LEU A 29 -9.35 6.55 11.72
C LEU A 29 -10.01 5.41 10.95
N THR A 30 -9.19 4.52 10.38
CA THR A 30 -9.63 3.23 9.85
C THR A 30 -9.06 2.10 10.71
N CYS A 31 -9.92 1.30 11.33
CA CYS A 31 -9.51 0.14 12.12
C CYS A 31 -9.46 -1.11 11.24
N ILE A 32 -8.30 -1.78 11.18
CA ILE A 32 -8.12 -3.04 10.45
C ILE A 32 -8.19 -4.21 11.45
N ILE A 33 -9.28 -4.98 11.41
CA ILE A 33 -9.58 -6.04 12.40
C ILE A 33 -9.73 -7.39 11.70
N GLY A 34 -9.26 -8.46 12.34
CA GLY A 34 -9.34 -9.83 11.80
C GLY A 34 -8.46 -10.80 12.59
N ALA A 35 -8.64 -12.10 12.35
CA ALA A 35 -7.88 -13.17 13.01
C ALA A 35 -6.38 -13.16 12.67
N ARG A 36 -5.57 -13.99 13.33
CA ARG A 36 -4.16 -14.14 12.97
C ARG A 36 -4.05 -14.63 11.51
N GLY A 37 -3.15 -14.04 10.74
CA GLY A 37 -2.93 -14.40 9.33
C GLY A 37 -3.87 -13.73 8.32
N THR A 38 -4.81 -12.88 8.73
CA THR A 38 -5.76 -12.23 7.81
C THR A 38 -5.25 -10.91 7.21
N CYS A 39 -3.98 -10.87 6.82
CA CYS A 39 -3.36 -9.76 6.08
C CYS A 39 -3.40 -8.35 6.73
N LYS A 40 -3.72 -8.20 8.02
CA LYS A 40 -3.79 -6.87 8.68
C LYS A 40 -2.49 -6.06 8.52
N SER A 41 -1.36 -6.65 8.91
CA SER A 41 -0.05 -6.01 8.75
C SER A 41 0.32 -5.87 7.28
N THR A 42 -0.03 -6.86 6.45
CA THR A 42 0.20 -6.85 5.01
C THR A 42 -0.40 -5.60 4.34
N ILE A 43 -1.61 -5.19 4.71
CA ILE A 43 -2.24 -3.95 4.20
C ILE A 43 -1.37 -2.74 4.51
N VAL A 44 -0.90 -2.63 5.76
CA VAL A 44 -0.05 -1.51 6.21
C VAL A 44 1.31 -1.52 5.49
N GLU A 45 1.92 -2.69 5.31
CA GLU A 45 3.20 -2.79 4.58
C GLU A 45 3.02 -2.52 3.09
N THR A 46 1.86 -2.86 2.51
CA THR A 46 1.52 -2.53 1.11
C THR A 46 1.35 -1.01 0.92
N LEU A 47 0.77 -0.32 1.90
CA LEU A 47 0.74 1.14 1.93
C LEU A 47 2.17 1.73 2.02
N ARG A 48 3.04 1.18 2.87
CA ARG A 48 4.44 1.64 2.94
C ARG A 48 5.17 1.42 1.62
N LEU A 49 4.97 0.28 0.97
CA LEU A 49 5.52 -0.01 -0.37
C LEU A 49 5.09 1.05 -1.39
N VAL A 50 3.78 1.25 -1.57
CA VAL A 50 3.27 2.15 -2.62
C VAL A 50 3.61 3.62 -2.37
N HIS A 51 3.78 4.02 -1.11
CA HIS A 51 4.22 5.37 -0.73
C HIS A 51 5.76 5.54 -0.67
N ASP A 52 6.53 4.49 -0.96
CA ASP A 52 8.00 4.48 -0.86
C ASP A 52 8.53 4.91 0.52
N LEU A 53 7.87 4.43 1.58
CA LEU A 53 8.23 4.72 2.96
C LEU A 53 9.02 3.57 3.58
N ASP A 54 10.08 3.91 4.33
CA ASP A 54 10.92 2.96 5.07
C ASP A 54 11.50 1.85 4.17
N ARG A 55 12.29 2.28 3.18
CA ARG A 55 12.82 1.41 2.12
C ARG A 55 13.59 0.21 2.64
N ALA A 56 14.41 0.37 3.68
CA ALA A 56 15.17 -0.73 4.27
C ALA A 56 14.26 -1.84 4.84
N ARG A 57 13.13 -1.47 5.44
CA ARG A 57 12.11 -2.43 5.89
C ARG A 57 11.43 -3.11 4.71
N ILE A 58 11.03 -2.33 3.70
CA ILE A 58 10.33 -2.85 2.51
C ILE A 58 11.21 -3.85 1.75
N GLU A 59 12.49 -3.56 1.57
CA GLU A 59 13.44 -4.48 0.93
C GLU A 59 13.46 -5.84 1.66
N GLY A 60 13.49 -5.83 3.00
CA GLY A 60 13.39 -7.07 3.79
C GLY A 60 12.05 -7.81 3.67
N LEU A 61 10.96 -7.15 3.31
CA LEU A 61 9.64 -7.76 3.09
C LEU A 61 9.42 -8.22 1.64
N VAL A 62 10.20 -7.67 0.70
CA VAL A 62 10.23 -8.05 -0.71
C VAL A 62 11.14 -9.26 -0.93
N ASP A 63 12.29 -9.27 -0.26
CA ASP A 63 13.30 -10.30 -0.40
C ASP A 63 12.99 -11.50 0.52
N ALA A 64 12.72 -12.65 -0.10
CA ALA A 64 12.86 -13.95 0.55
C ALA A 64 14.06 -14.68 -0.07
N PRO A 65 15.11 -15.01 0.71
CA PRO A 65 16.16 -15.88 0.20
C PRO A 65 15.57 -17.27 -0.12
N PRO A 66 16.06 -17.97 -1.16
CA PRO A 66 15.61 -19.33 -1.45
C PRO A 66 15.82 -20.22 -0.22
N GLY A 67 14.73 -20.84 0.27
CA GLY A 67 14.74 -21.71 1.46
C GLY A 67 14.43 -21.02 2.79
N SER A 68 13.99 -19.75 2.81
CA SER A 68 13.52 -19.10 4.03
C SER A 68 12.31 -19.83 4.64
N THR A 69 12.41 -20.19 5.92
CA THR A 69 11.29 -20.77 6.68
C THR A 69 10.49 -19.67 7.40
N PRO A 70 9.19 -19.91 7.71
CA PRO A 70 8.32 -18.92 8.39
C PRO A 70 8.82 -18.42 9.74
N ALA A 71 9.83 -19.07 10.33
CA ALA A 71 10.40 -18.74 11.63
C ALA A 71 11.35 -17.52 11.61
N GLN A 72 11.80 -17.06 10.43
CA GLN A 72 12.84 -16.01 10.31
C GLN A 72 12.29 -14.58 10.09
N GLY A 73 10.99 -14.36 10.37
CA GLY A 73 10.31 -13.08 10.19
C GLY A 73 9.53 -12.99 8.87
N PRO A 74 8.82 -11.88 8.62
CA PRO A 74 7.89 -11.73 7.50
C PRO A 74 8.58 -11.47 6.14
N ARG A 75 9.71 -12.13 5.89
CA ARG A 75 10.45 -12.01 4.62
C ARG A 75 9.62 -12.54 3.46
N GLY A 76 9.71 -11.88 2.30
CA GLY A 76 8.93 -12.23 1.11
C GLY A 76 7.42 -11.96 1.21
N LEU A 77 6.90 -11.46 2.34
CA LEU A 77 5.47 -11.21 2.54
C LEU A 77 4.86 -10.39 1.41
N LEU A 78 5.50 -9.30 1.00
CA LEU A 78 4.96 -8.43 -0.05
C LEU A 78 5.02 -9.10 -1.43
N ARG A 79 6.07 -9.88 -1.69
CA ARG A 79 6.23 -10.63 -2.94
C ARG A 79 5.13 -11.69 -3.09
N GLU A 80 4.86 -12.45 -2.03
CA GLU A 80 3.74 -13.39 -1.99
C GLU A 80 2.39 -12.68 -2.10
N THR A 81 2.23 -11.56 -1.40
CA THR A 81 0.97 -10.80 -1.37
C THR A 81 0.57 -10.27 -2.73
N LEU A 82 1.53 -9.74 -3.51
CA LEU A 82 1.24 -9.14 -4.80
C LEU A 82 1.27 -10.15 -5.96
N ALA A 83 1.86 -11.33 -5.79
CA ALA A 83 1.92 -12.40 -6.81
C ALA A 83 2.42 -11.94 -8.20
N GLY A 84 3.26 -10.90 -8.26
CA GLY A 84 3.74 -10.30 -9.51
C GLY A 84 2.89 -9.14 -10.05
N GLY A 85 1.76 -8.83 -9.41
CA GLY A 85 0.94 -7.65 -9.67
C GLY A 85 1.46 -6.36 -9.02
N SER A 86 0.62 -5.33 -9.06
CA SER A 86 0.88 -4.00 -8.51
C SER A 86 -0.06 -3.68 -7.35
N ALA A 87 0.42 -2.90 -6.40
CA ALA A 87 -0.41 -2.17 -5.45
C ALA A 87 -0.78 -0.80 -6.03
N VAL A 88 -2.03 -0.40 -5.85
CA VAL A 88 -2.55 0.89 -6.29
C VAL A 88 -3.24 1.57 -5.11
N CYS A 89 -2.80 2.78 -4.79
CA CYS A 89 -3.34 3.61 -3.72
C CYS A 89 -3.91 4.90 -4.30
N SER A 90 -5.16 5.21 -3.96
CA SER A 90 -5.80 6.48 -4.28
C SER A 90 -5.67 7.43 -3.10
N VAL A 91 -5.24 8.66 -3.36
CA VAL A 91 -5.01 9.69 -2.36
C VAL A 91 -5.74 10.96 -2.77
N ARG A 92 -6.68 11.41 -1.94
CA ARG A 92 -7.33 12.71 -2.13
C ARG A 92 -6.48 13.80 -1.51
N ARG A 93 -6.25 14.86 -2.28
CA ARG A 93 -5.65 16.10 -1.83
C ARG A 93 -6.65 17.23 -1.96
N THR A 94 -6.94 17.89 -0.84
CA THR A 94 -7.73 19.13 -0.79
C THR A 94 -6.78 20.29 -0.52
N ASP A 95 -6.75 21.27 -1.42
CA ASP A 95 -5.90 22.45 -1.26
C ASP A 95 -6.45 23.45 -0.23
N GLU A 96 -5.74 24.56 -0.04
CA GLU A 96 -6.11 25.61 0.92
C GLU A 96 -7.41 26.35 0.55
N HIS A 97 -7.81 26.27 -0.73
CA HIS A 97 -9.03 26.87 -1.29
C HIS A 97 -10.22 25.89 -1.30
N GLY A 98 -10.01 24.63 -0.90
CA GLY A 98 -11.03 23.59 -0.86
C GLY A 98 -11.18 22.80 -2.17
N ALA A 99 -10.37 23.06 -3.19
CA ALA A 99 -10.36 22.28 -4.41
C ALA A 99 -9.77 20.90 -4.11
N SER A 100 -10.47 19.83 -4.54
CA SER A 100 -10.02 18.46 -4.33
C SER A 100 -9.56 17.83 -5.64
N SER A 101 -8.46 17.08 -5.58
CA SER A 101 -7.91 16.28 -6.67
C SER A 101 -7.56 14.89 -6.16
N VAL A 102 -7.58 13.90 -7.04
CA VAL A 102 -7.19 12.53 -6.72
C VAL A 102 -5.87 12.21 -7.40
N LEU A 103 -4.94 11.69 -6.60
CA LEU A 103 -3.68 11.13 -7.06
C LEU A 103 -3.76 9.61 -6.96
N ARG A 104 -3.30 8.91 -7.98
CA ARG A 104 -3.19 7.46 -7.99
C ARG A 104 -1.72 7.06 -7.97
N LEU A 105 -1.29 6.42 -6.90
CA LEU A 105 0.05 5.87 -6.75
C LEU A 105 0.01 4.40 -7.10
N GLU A 106 0.87 3.93 -7.99
CA GLU A 106 0.97 2.54 -8.39
C GLU A 106 2.40 2.03 -8.24
N ARG A 107 2.60 0.85 -7.65
CA ARG A 107 3.91 0.22 -7.52
C ARG A 107 3.82 -1.30 -7.54
N SER A 108 4.62 -1.94 -8.40
CA SER A 108 4.89 -3.37 -8.33
C SER A 108 6.14 -3.65 -7.49
N ILE A 109 6.35 -4.91 -7.09
CA ILE A 109 7.49 -5.33 -6.27
C ILE A 109 8.83 -4.98 -6.92
N ASP A 110 8.94 -5.20 -8.23
CA ASP A 110 10.19 -5.03 -8.96
C ASP A 110 10.41 -3.59 -9.44
N ALA A 111 9.45 -2.69 -9.18
CA ALA A 111 9.57 -1.27 -9.50
C ALA A 111 10.36 -0.52 -8.42
N GLU A 112 11.39 0.20 -8.85
CA GLU A 112 12.24 0.98 -7.94
C GLU A 112 11.46 2.12 -7.24
N ARG A 113 10.51 2.74 -7.95
CA ARG A 113 9.70 3.86 -7.44
C ARG A 113 8.23 3.71 -7.85
N PRO A 114 7.29 4.30 -7.09
CA PRO A 114 5.89 4.37 -7.49
C PRO A 114 5.70 5.27 -8.71
N ARG A 115 4.79 4.87 -9.60
CA ARG A 115 4.23 5.73 -10.64
C ARG A 115 3.11 6.55 -10.02
N ILE A 116 3.05 7.84 -10.36
CA ILE A 116 2.04 8.75 -9.84
C ILE A 116 1.24 9.28 -11.02
N TYR A 117 -0.07 9.05 -11.00
CA TYR A 117 -1.03 9.60 -11.94
C TYR A 117 -1.87 10.66 -11.24
N ARG A 118 -2.27 11.68 -11.98
CA ARG A 118 -3.18 12.72 -11.53
C ARG A 118 -4.36 12.71 -12.48
N ASP A 119 -5.55 12.52 -11.93
CA ASP A 119 -6.78 12.70 -12.69
C ASP A 119 -7.14 14.19 -12.59
N ASP A 120 -7.17 14.86 -13.74
CA ASP A 120 -7.49 16.29 -13.90
C ASP A 120 -9.02 16.53 -13.93
#